data_AF-A0AAN1X5U9-F1
#
_entry.id   AF-A0AAN1X5U9-F1
#
_cell.length_a   1.000
_cell.length_b   1.000
_cell.length_c   1.000
_cell.angle_alpha   90.00
_cell.angle_beta   90.00
_cell.angle_gamma   90.00
#
_symmetry.space_group_name_H-M   'P 1'
#
loop_
_entity.id
_entity.type
_entity.pdbx_description
1 polymer ?
#
loop_
_entity_poly.entity_id
_entity_poly.type
_entity_poly.pdbx_seq_one_letter_code
_entity_poly.pdbx_strand_id
1 'polypeptide(L)'
;MTNTKKNSPGRHAKFTDAFKAEAVRLARTSGRPLRAISDDLGVGLSTLGKWVSAHKEADLLSGPHEDTAKELARLRKENEILRQERDLLKKAAAFFAKETMK
;
A
#
# COMPACT_ATOMS: atom_id res chain seq x y z
N MET A 1 21.53 1.69 -39.12
CA MET A 1 21.52 3.03 -38.50
C MET A 1 20.09 3.39 -38.09
N THR A 2 19.79 3.51 -36.80
CA THR A 2 18.53 4.13 -36.33
C THR A 2 18.87 5.26 -35.37
N ASN A 3 18.77 6.48 -35.89
CA ASN A 3 19.13 7.73 -35.25
C ASN A 3 17.93 8.23 -34.42
N THR A 4 17.83 7.84 -33.15
CA THR A 4 16.83 8.40 -32.23
C THR A 4 17.41 9.66 -31.59
N LYS A 5 17.07 10.83 -32.15
CA LYS A 5 17.37 12.14 -31.54
C LYS A 5 16.79 12.16 -30.12
N LYS A 6 17.68 12.19 -29.11
CA LYS A 6 17.36 12.44 -27.70
C LYS A 6 16.77 13.85 -27.56
N ASN A 7 15.45 13.98 -27.60
CA ASN A 7 14.76 15.22 -27.27
C ASN A 7 14.39 15.18 -25.78
N SER A 8 15.39 15.30 -24.90
CA SER A 8 15.13 15.46 -23.47
C SER A 8 14.56 16.87 -23.25
N PRO A 9 13.35 17.03 -22.70
CA PRO A 9 12.82 18.34 -22.36
C PRO A 9 13.79 19.01 -21.37
N GLY A 10 14.23 20.22 -21.74
CA GLY A 10 15.24 20.97 -21.03
C GLY A 10 14.95 21.10 -19.54
N ARG A 11 16.02 21.29 -18.76
CA ARG A 11 16.12 21.28 -17.28
C ARG A 11 15.07 22.07 -16.47
N HIS A 12 14.11 22.76 -17.08
CA HIS A 12 13.07 23.56 -16.41
C HIS A 12 11.67 23.53 -17.06
N ALA A 13 11.34 22.55 -17.91
CA ALA A 13 9.95 22.36 -18.32
C ALA A 13 9.15 21.80 -17.13
N LYS A 14 8.22 22.59 -16.57
CA LYS A 14 7.33 22.12 -15.50
C LYS A 14 6.33 21.12 -16.09
N PHE A 15 6.50 19.84 -15.74
CA PHE A 15 5.49 18.83 -16.03
C PHE A 15 4.18 19.15 -15.28
N THR A 16 3.05 19.01 -15.97
CA THR A 16 1.72 19.17 -15.35
C THR A 16 1.48 18.05 -14.34
N ASP A 17 0.66 18.31 -13.32
CA ASP A 17 0.39 17.31 -12.30
C ASP A 17 -0.39 16.11 -12.86
N ALA A 18 -1.27 16.35 -13.84
CA ALA A 18 -1.94 15.28 -14.60
C ALA A 18 -0.92 14.37 -15.32
N PHE A 19 0.11 14.95 -15.95
CA PHE A 19 1.16 14.16 -16.60
C PHE A 19 1.97 13.34 -15.60
N LYS A 20 2.33 13.93 -14.45
CA LYS A 20 3.05 13.21 -13.38
C LYS A 20 2.21 12.04 -12.85
N ALA A 21 0.91 12.28 -12.59
CA ALA A 21 0.00 11.25 -12.10
C ALA A 21 -0.12 10.08 -13.09
N GLU A 22 -0.27 10.38 -14.38
CA GLU A 22 -0.36 9.36 -15.42
C GLU A 22 0.96 8.59 -15.59
N ALA A 23 2.10 9.27 -15.53
CA ALA A 23 3.43 8.64 -15.55
C ALA A 23 3.63 7.69 -14.36
N VAL A 24 3.21 8.08 -13.16
CA VAL A 24 3.25 7.23 -11.96
C VAL A 24 2.29 6.05 -12.10
N ARG A 25 1.07 6.27 -12.61
CA ARG A 25 0.10 5.21 -12.87
C ARG A 25 0.67 4.16 -13.81
N LEU A 26 1.21 4.59 -14.95
CA LEU A 26 1.83 3.72 -15.94
C LEU A 26 3.02 2.94 -15.34
N ALA A 27 3.85 3.59 -14.55
CA ALA A 27 4.97 2.96 -13.86
C ALA A 27 4.55 1.84 -12.88
N ARG A 28 3.38 1.97 -12.25
CA ARG A 28 2.86 0.98 -11.29
C ARG A 28 2.08 -0.15 -11.95
N THR A 29 1.35 0.11 -13.03
CA THR A 29 0.42 -0.86 -13.61
C THR A 29 0.97 -1.63 -14.80
N SER A 30 1.94 -1.09 -15.53
CA SER A 30 2.40 -1.69 -16.78
C SER A 30 3.29 -2.92 -16.63
N GLY A 31 3.86 -3.16 -15.44
CA GLY A 31 4.85 -4.21 -15.21
C GLY A 31 6.18 -4.01 -15.97
N ARG A 32 6.34 -2.87 -16.66
CA ARG A 32 7.54 -2.57 -17.46
C ARG A 32 8.63 -1.96 -16.57
N PRO A 33 9.92 -2.15 -16.92
CA PRO A 33 11.02 -1.50 -16.22
C PRO A 33 10.89 0.04 -16.29
N LEU A 34 11.15 0.71 -15.16
CA LEU A 34 11.07 2.17 -15.05
C LEU A 34 11.91 2.91 -16.12
N ARG A 35 13.03 2.32 -16.54
CA ARG A 35 13.90 2.85 -17.59
C ARG A 35 13.22 2.87 -18.96
N ALA A 36 12.50 1.81 -19.32
CA ALA A 36 11.77 1.77 -20.58
C ALA A 36 10.66 2.83 -20.59
N ILE A 37 9.97 3.00 -19.46
CA ILE A 37 8.92 4.01 -19.31
C ILE A 37 9.51 5.42 -19.34
N SER A 38 10.67 5.65 -18.72
CA SER A 38 11.35 6.94 -18.73
C SER A 38 11.77 7.35 -20.15
N ASP A 39 12.29 6.39 -20.92
CA ASP A 39 12.71 6.61 -22.30
C ASP A 39 11.50 6.92 -23.21
N ASP A 40 10.39 6.17 -23.06
CA ASP A 40 9.15 6.40 -23.82
C ASP A 40 8.50 7.76 -23.52
N LEU A 41 8.50 8.17 -22.23
CA LEU A 41 7.91 9.44 -21.80
C LEU A 41 8.85 10.64 -22.02
N GLY A 42 10.11 10.40 -22.41
CA GLY A 42 11.12 11.43 -22.49
C GLY A 42 11.45 12.09 -21.14
N VAL A 43 11.19 11.40 -20.02
CA VAL A 43 11.42 11.90 -18.66
C VAL A 43 12.71 11.30 -18.13
N GLY A 44 13.50 12.07 -17.36
CA GLY A 44 14.67 11.51 -16.69
C GLY A 44 14.30 10.39 -15.72
N LEU A 45 15.01 9.27 -15.75
CA LEU A 45 14.76 8.12 -14.87
C LEU A 45 14.70 8.50 -13.38
N SER A 46 15.63 9.34 -12.91
CA SER A 46 15.65 9.81 -11.52
C SER A 46 14.46 10.70 -11.19
N THR A 47 13.93 11.45 -12.16
CA THR A 47 12.73 12.28 -11.99
C THR A 47 11.48 11.40 -11.87
N LEU A 48 11.34 10.42 -12.75
CA LEU A 48 10.25 9.45 -12.69
C LEU A 48 10.29 8.65 -11.38
N GLY A 49 11.48 8.20 -10.96
CA GLY A 49 11.68 7.51 -9.68
C GLY A 49 11.25 8.36 -8.48
N LYS A 50 11.58 9.66 -8.47
CA LYS A 50 11.12 10.59 -7.42
C LYS A 50 9.61 10.71 -7.36
N TRP A 51 8.92 10.79 -8.50
CA TRP A 51 7.45 10.88 -8.52
C TRP A 51 6.80 9.60 -8.00
N VAL A 52 7.32 8.42 -8.38
CA VAL A 52 6.80 7.13 -7.89
C VAL A 52 7.00 7.01 -6.38
N SER A 53 8.17 7.37 -5.84
CA SER A 53 8.42 7.34 -4.41
C SER A 53 7.55 8.35 -3.65
N ALA A 54 7.43 9.58 -4.14
CA ALA A 54 6.58 10.59 -3.51
C ALA A 54 5.10 10.18 -3.45
N HIS A 55 4.60 9.49 -4.49
CA HIS A 55 3.24 8.98 -4.50
C HIS A 55 3.05 7.81 -3.50
N LYS A 56 4.08 6.98 -3.29
CA LYS A 56 4.05 5.93 -2.28
C LYS A 56 3.99 6.51 -0.86
N GLU A 57 4.79 7.55 -0.58
CA GLU A 57 4.75 8.24 0.71
C GLU A 57 3.41 8.98 0.90
N ALA A 58 2.87 9.59 -0.16
CA ALA A 58 1.54 10.19 -0.11
C ALA A 58 0.44 9.16 0.17
N ASP A 59 0.45 7.98 -0.47
CA ASP A 59 -0.51 6.90 -0.18
C ASP A 59 -0.37 6.41 1.28
N LEU A 60 0.86 6.33 1.79
CA LEU A 60 1.15 5.97 3.17
C LEU A 60 0.74 7.04 4.18
N LEU A 61 0.69 8.31 3.80
CA LEU A 61 0.29 9.44 4.66
C LEU A 61 -1.20 9.83 4.49
N SER A 62 -1.81 9.43 3.37
CA SER A 62 -3.20 9.73 2.97
C SER A 62 -4.20 8.64 3.36
N GLY A 63 -3.74 7.49 3.87
CA GLY A 63 -4.63 6.50 4.46
C GLY A 63 -5.33 7.07 5.70
N PRO A 64 -6.57 6.64 6.03
CA PRO A 64 -7.27 7.11 7.22
C PRO A 64 -6.61 6.48 8.46
N HIS A 65 -5.46 7.02 8.86
CA HIS A 65 -4.71 6.56 10.03
C HIS A 65 -5.57 6.60 11.29
N GLU A 66 -6.47 7.58 11.40
CA GLU A 66 -7.46 7.65 12.48
C GLU A 66 -8.43 6.46 12.51
N ASP A 67 -8.82 5.95 11.35
CA ASP A 67 -9.78 4.84 11.26
C ASP A 67 -9.08 3.50 11.53
N THR A 68 -7.83 3.35 11.08
CA THR A 68 -7.03 2.15 11.39
C THR A 68 -6.74 1.97 12.88
N ALA A 69 -6.43 3.05 13.61
CA ALA A 69 -6.17 2.97 15.05
C ALA A 69 -7.44 2.64 15.86
N LYS A 70 -8.58 3.25 15.49
CA LYS A 70 -9.89 2.95 16.08
C LYS A 70 -10.33 1.53 15.79
N GLU A 71 -10.17 1.08 14.56
CA GLU A 71 -10.51 -0.29 14.15
C GLU A 71 -9.61 -1.31 14.85
N LEU A 72 -8.32 -1.03 14.99
CA LEU A 72 -7.39 -1.89 15.71
C LEU A 72 -7.74 -1.98 17.21
N ALA A 73 -8.17 -0.87 17.83
CA ALA A 73 -8.66 -0.88 19.20
C ALA A 73 -9.97 -1.68 19.34
N ARG A 74 -10.92 -1.51 18.40
CA ARG A 74 -12.17 -2.28 18.34
C ARG A 74 -11.88 -3.78 18.23
N LEU A 75 -11.04 -4.17 17.28
CA LEU A 75 -10.66 -5.56 17.03
C LEU A 75 -9.93 -6.19 18.20
N ARG A 76 -9.06 -5.45 18.91
CA ARG A 76 -8.41 -5.96 20.13
C ARG A 76 -9.41 -6.25 21.24
N LYS A 77 -10.36 -5.35 21.47
CA LYS A 77 -11.42 -5.54 22.46
C LYS A 77 -12.31 -6.73 22.11
N GLU A 78 -12.70 -6.85 20.84
CA GLU A 78 -13.49 -7.98 20.35
C GLU A 78 -12.74 -9.31 20.51
N ASN A 79 -11.43 -9.34 20.19
CA ASN A 79 -10.61 -10.54 20.36
C ASN A 79 -10.47 -10.94 21.84
N GLU A 80 -10.37 -9.97 22.75
CA GLU A 80 -10.32 -10.23 24.19
C GLU A 80 -11.61 -10.89 24.69
N ILE A 81 -12.77 -10.34 24.32
CA ILE A 81 -14.09 -10.88 24.69
C ILE A 81 -14.22 -12.32 24.16
N LEU A 82 -13.91 -12.54 22.88
CA LEU A 82 -13.99 -13.88 22.27
C LEU A 82 -13.08 -14.89 22.97
N ARG A 83 -11.89 -14.48 23.42
CA ARG A 83 -11.00 -15.35 24.20
C ARG A 83 -11.58 -15.70 25.56
N GLN A 84 -12.16 -14.72 26.25
CA GLN A 84 -12.82 -14.94 27.54
C GLN A 84 -14.01 -15.90 27.41
N GLU A 85 -14.88 -15.70 26.41
CA GLU A 85 -16.01 -16.59 26.12
C GLU A 85 -15.56 -18.01 25.82
N ARG A 86 -14.57 -18.17 24.94
CA ARG A 86 -13.96 -19.47 24.62
C ARG A 86 -13.44 -20.16 25.88
N ASP A 87 -12.75 -19.43 26.75
CA ASP A 87 -12.15 -20.00 27.96
C ASP A 87 -13.20 -20.37 29.00
N LEU A 88 -14.28 -19.62 29.09
CA LEU A 88 -15.43 -19.97 29.93
C LEU A 88 -16.10 -21.26 29.42
N LEU A 89 -16.34 -21.37 28.11
CA LEU A 89 -16.92 -22.57 27.51
C LEU A 89 -16.05 -23.80 27.72
N LYS A 90 -14.72 -23.66 27.59
CA LYS A 90 -13.78 -24.75 27.89
C LYS A 90 -13.86 -25.20 29.35
N LYS A 91 -13.92 -24.26 30.30
CA LYS A 91 -14.07 -24.58 31.73
C LYS A 91 -15.39 -25.29 32.01
N ALA A 92 -16.49 -24.84 31.40
CA ALA A 92 -17.78 -25.48 31.53
C ALA A 92 -17.75 -26.92 30.97
N ALA A 93 -17.20 -27.12 29.77
CA ALA A 93 -17.06 -28.45 29.17
C ALA A 93 -16.22 -29.39 30.05
N ALA A 94 -15.11 -28.90 30.61
CA ALA A 94 -14.27 -29.67 31.52
C ALA A 94 -14.99 -30.04 32.83
N PHE A 95 -15.78 -29.11 33.39
CA PHE A 95 -16.60 -29.36 34.57
C PHE A 95 -17.65 -30.45 34.30
N PHE A 96 -18.41 -30.33 33.20
CA PHE A 96 -19.42 -31.33 32.84
C PHE A 96 -18.82 -32.70 32.55
N ALA A 97 -17.70 -32.77 31.83
CA ALA A 97 -17.00 -34.03 31.60
C ALA A 97 -16.55 -34.71 32.90
N LYS A 98 -16.14 -33.93 33.91
CA LYS A 98 -15.77 -34.46 35.23
C LYS A 98 -16.96 -34.99 36.01
N GLU A 99 -18.11 -34.31 35.96
CA GLU A 99 -19.34 -34.75 36.65
C GLU A 99 -19.97 -35.98 36.01
N THR A 100 -19.85 -36.19 34.70
CA THR A 100 -20.39 -37.38 34.02
C THR A 100 -19.51 -38.63 34.16
N MET A 101 -18.24 -38.48 34.56
CA MET A 101 -17.29 -39.58 34.81
C MET A 101 -17.30 -40.06 36.28
N LYS A 102 -18.23 -39.58 37.09
CA LYS A 102 -18.39 -39.91 38.51
C LYS A 102 -19.55 -40.88 38.71
#